data_AF-A0A7K1YQS1-F1
#
_entry.id   AF-A0A7K1YQS1-F1
#
_cell.length_a   1.000
_cell.length_b   1.000
_cell.length_c   1.000
_cell.angle_alpha   90.00
_cell.angle_beta   90.00
_cell.angle_gamma   90.00
#
_symmetry.space_group_name_H-M   'P 1'
#
loop_
_entity.id
_entity.type
_entity.pdbx_description
1 polymer ?
#
loop_
_entity_poly.entity_id
_entity_poly.type
_entity_poly.pdbx_seq_one_letter_code
_entity_poly.pdbx_strand_id
1 'polypeptide(L)'
;NLTRETVRRSSLAVGVAYDTDLQQATDAIYEALDRVPRVLADPEPAVNLDGFGDSSIGFNVLYWHASDVPSELATRHDLVLAVHQAFAASSITIAFPQVTVWSGQPRPDRLYGGEVSEVRTPYPGLDVMQAERGRRSLAWRRGGRRRSEAEPTDDQ
;
A
#
# COMPACT_ATOMS: atom_id res chain seq x y z
N ASN A 1 10.41 19.10 -26.98
CA ASN A 1 11.31 18.35 -27.89
C ASN A 1 12.36 17.68 -27.00
N LEU A 2 12.31 16.35 -26.85
CA LEU A 2 13.06 15.59 -25.83
C LEU A 2 14.56 15.47 -26.15
N THR A 3 14.98 15.74 -27.38
CA THR A 3 16.37 15.61 -27.86
C THR A 3 17.17 16.92 -27.86
N ARG A 4 16.60 18.04 -27.37
CA ARG A 4 17.30 19.35 -27.35
C ARG A 4 18.11 19.60 -26.08
N GLU A 5 17.77 18.94 -24.98
CA GLU A 5 18.48 19.03 -23.71
C GLU A 5 19.63 18.01 -23.70
N THR A 6 20.84 18.43 -23.34
CA THR A 6 22.01 17.55 -23.22
C THR A 6 22.00 16.72 -21.95
N VAL A 7 21.15 17.09 -20.99
CA VAL A 7 21.02 16.47 -19.67
C VAL A 7 19.58 16.06 -19.43
N ARG A 8 19.37 14.94 -18.73
CA ARG A 8 18.05 14.45 -18.38
C ARG A 8 18.01 14.00 -16.92
N ARG A 9 16.89 14.28 -16.25
CA ARG A 9 16.59 13.75 -14.92
C ARG A 9 15.88 12.42 -15.04
N SER A 10 16.36 11.43 -14.30
CA SER A 10 15.75 10.12 -14.13
C SER A 10 15.50 9.82 -12.65
N SER A 11 14.69 8.81 -12.39
CA SER A 11 14.33 8.37 -11.04
C SER A 11 14.65 6.90 -10.83
N LEU A 12 15.11 6.55 -9.63
CA LEU A 12 15.30 5.18 -9.16
C LEU A 12 14.48 4.99 -7.88
N ALA A 13 13.52 4.07 -7.91
CA ALA A 13 12.76 3.67 -6.74
C ALA A 13 13.52 2.59 -5.97
N VAL A 14 13.63 2.75 -4.65
CA VAL A 14 14.34 1.83 -3.76
C VAL A 14 13.48 1.59 -2.51
N GLY A 15 13.32 0.32 -2.11
CA GLY A 15 12.55 -0.04 -0.92
C GLY A 15 13.44 -0.64 0.17
N VAL A 16 13.37 -0.10 1.38
CA VAL A 16 14.09 -0.63 2.56
C VAL A 16 13.11 -1.23 3.57
N ALA A 17 13.61 -2.09 4.45
CA ALA A 17 12.83 -2.68 5.52
C ALA A 17 12.34 -1.62 6.54
N TYR A 18 11.22 -1.87 7.20
CA TYR A 18 10.57 -0.93 8.12
C TYR A 18 11.38 -0.61 9.39
N ASP A 19 12.33 -1.47 9.75
CA ASP A 19 13.24 -1.33 10.89
C ASP A 19 14.54 -0.59 10.54
N THR A 20 14.66 -0.08 9.31
CA THR A 20 15.85 0.65 8.84
C THR A 20 15.91 2.07 9.41
N ASP A 21 17.09 2.52 9.82
CA ASP A 21 17.36 3.94 10.07
C ASP A 21 17.32 4.72 8.74
N LEU A 22 16.28 5.53 8.56
CA LEU A 22 16.04 6.26 7.32
C LEU A 22 17.10 7.30 7.03
N GLN A 23 17.68 7.93 8.06
CA GLN A 23 18.74 8.91 7.85
C GLN A 23 20.01 8.23 7.36
N GLN A 24 20.38 7.10 7.98
CA GLN A 24 21.50 6.30 7.53
C GLN A 24 21.31 5.79 6.10
N ALA A 25 20.09 5.38 5.73
CA ALA A 25 19.77 4.98 4.36
C ALA A 25 19.88 6.14 3.37
N THR A 26 19.41 7.33 3.73
CA THR A 26 19.60 8.54 2.91
C THR A 26 21.08 8.84 2.69
N ASP A 27 21.89 8.81 3.74
CA ASP A 27 23.32 9.10 3.65
C ASP A 27 24.05 8.06 2.77
N ALA A 28 23.69 6.78 2.91
CA ALA A 28 24.24 5.71 2.07
C ALA A 28 23.85 5.85 0.58
N ILE A 29 22.64 6.35 0.27
CA ILE A 29 22.23 6.62 -1.11
C ILE A 29 23.03 7.80 -1.68
N TYR A 30 23.25 8.87 -0.93
CA TYR A 30 24.07 9.99 -1.38
C TYR A 30 25.52 9.55 -1.62
N GLU A 31 26.10 8.74 -0.73
CA GLU A 31 27.44 8.17 -0.95
C GLU A 31 27.50 7.31 -2.22
N ALA A 32 26.43 6.56 -2.52
CA ALA A 32 26.33 5.80 -3.77
C ALA A 32 26.22 6.69 -5.01
N LEU A 33 25.47 7.80 -4.94
CA LEU A 33 25.36 8.79 -6.03
C LEU A 33 26.73 9.41 -6.35
N ASP A 34 27.48 9.80 -5.33
CA ASP A 34 28.81 10.43 -5.48
C ASP A 34 29.86 9.48 -6.09
N ARG A 35 29.70 8.16 -5.88
CA ARG A 35 30.61 7.15 -6.42
C ARG A 35 30.41 6.87 -7.91
N VAL A 36 29.26 7.22 -8.48
CA VAL A 36 28.92 6.88 -9.87
C VAL A 36 29.30 8.05 -10.79
N PRO A 37 30.36 7.94 -11.62
CA PRO A 37 30.88 9.09 -12.37
C PRO A 37 29.94 9.64 -13.45
N ARG A 38 28.91 8.87 -13.82
CA ARG A 38 27.92 9.27 -14.82
C ARG A 38 26.75 10.08 -14.22
N VAL A 39 26.62 10.07 -12.90
CA VAL A 39 25.68 10.96 -12.20
C VAL A 39 26.31 12.33 -12.13
N LEU A 40 25.58 13.33 -12.59
CA LEU A 40 26.02 14.72 -12.53
C LEU A 40 25.80 15.28 -11.12
N ALA A 41 26.81 16.00 -10.62
CA ALA A 41 26.72 16.74 -9.36
C ALA A 41 25.99 18.08 -9.50
N ASP A 42 25.98 18.65 -10.71
CA ASP A 42 25.22 19.84 -11.07
C ASP A 42 24.42 19.56 -12.35
N PRO A 43 23.07 19.55 -12.31
CA PRO A 43 22.23 19.83 -11.15
C PRO A 43 22.31 18.77 -10.04
N GLU A 44 22.09 19.19 -8.79
CA GLU A 44 22.20 18.30 -7.62
C GLU A 44 21.17 17.15 -7.69
N PRO A 45 21.58 15.90 -7.42
CA PRO A 45 20.65 14.80 -7.23
C PRO A 45 19.85 14.98 -5.93
N ALA A 46 18.68 14.35 -5.84
CA ALA A 46 17.82 14.46 -4.66
C ALA A 46 17.31 13.09 -4.24
N VAL A 47 17.37 12.81 -2.93
CA VAL A 47 16.81 11.60 -2.33
C VAL A 47 15.58 11.98 -1.52
N ASN A 48 14.41 11.51 -1.93
CA ASN A 48 13.16 11.76 -1.23
C ASN A 48 12.59 10.47 -0.65
N LEU A 49 11.94 10.56 0.51
CA LEU A 49 11.05 9.51 0.98
C LEU A 49 9.73 9.60 0.21
N ASP A 50 9.37 8.52 -0.47
CA ASP A 50 8.13 8.42 -1.24
C ASP A 50 6.94 8.09 -0.33
N GLY A 51 7.14 7.18 0.62
CA GLY A 51 6.13 6.83 1.62
C GLY A 51 6.23 5.40 2.14
N PHE A 52 5.14 4.95 2.76
CA PHE A 52 4.99 3.62 3.35
C PHE A 52 4.28 2.69 2.36
N GLY A 53 4.95 1.61 1.95
CA GLY A 53 4.39 0.56 1.08
C GLY A 53 4.03 -0.72 1.86
N ASP A 54 3.45 -1.70 1.18
CA ASP A 54 2.93 -2.92 1.83
C ASP A 54 3.97 -3.72 2.62
N SER A 55 5.25 -3.67 2.22
CA SER A 55 6.35 -4.40 2.89
C SER A 55 7.65 -3.61 2.95
N SER A 56 7.64 -2.32 2.61
CA SER A 56 8.84 -1.50 2.53
C SER A 56 8.56 -0.02 2.78
N ILE A 57 9.57 0.73 3.21
CA ILE A 57 9.59 2.19 3.14
C ILE A 57 10.26 2.57 1.81
N GLY A 58 9.56 3.36 1.00
CA GLY A 58 9.98 3.73 -0.35
C GLY A 58 10.84 5.01 -0.37
N PHE A 59 11.94 4.96 -1.12
CA PHE A 59 12.75 6.09 -1.52
C PHE A 59 12.61 6.34 -3.02
N ASN A 60 12.60 7.60 -3.40
CA ASN A 60 12.70 8.05 -4.77
C ASN A 60 13.99 8.86 -4.95
N VAL A 61 14.95 8.25 -5.65
CA VAL A 61 16.26 8.84 -5.94
C VAL A 61 16.22 9.51 -7.30
N LEU A 62 16.30 10.83 -7.32
CA LEU A 62 16.34 11.65 -8.53
C LEU A 62 17.78 11.98 -8.88
N TYR A 63 18.21 11.68 -10.09
CA TYR A 63 19.57 11.90 -10.55
C TYR A 63 19.60 12.40 -11.99
N TRP A 64 20.70 13.09 -12.34
CA TRP A 64 20.90 13.68 -13.65
C TRP A 64 22.01 12.94 -14.41
N HIS A 65 21.81 12.75 -15.70
CA HIS A 65 22.75 12.07 -16.59
C HIS A 65 22.68 12.64 -18.01
N ALA A 66 23.63 12.28 -18.87
CA ALA A 66 23.60 12.64 -20.28
C ALA A 66 22.32 12.10 -20.94
N SER A 67 21.68 12.89 -21.81
CA SER A 67 20.35 12.57 -22.35
C SER A 67 20.32 11.40 -23.34
N ASP A 68 21.46 10.81 -23.70
CA ASP A 68 21.52 9.65 -24.57
C ASP A 68 21.11 8.34 -23.87
N VAL A 69 20.46 7.45 -24.63
CA VAL A 69 19.89 6.19 -24.12
C VAL A 69 20.97 5.26 -23.54
N PRO A 70 22.14 5.06 -24.18
CA PRO A 70 23.22 4.27 -23.59
C PRO A 70 23.67 4.78 -22.21
N SER A 71 23.82 6.10 -22.05
CA SER A 71 24.17 6.73 -20.78
C SER A 71 23.08 6.56 -19.74
N GLU A 72 21.80 6.68 -20.10
CA GLU A 72 20.68 6.42 -19.19
C GLU A 72 20.76 4.99 -18.60
N LEU A 73 20.93 3.99 -19.47
CA LEU A 73 21.00 2.58 -19.06
C LEU A 73 22.24 2.28 -18.22
N ALA A 74 23.41 2.77 -18.64
CA ALA A 74 24.66 2.56 -17.92
C ALA A 74 24.63 3.24 -16.55
N THR A 75 24.17 4.48 -16.47
CA THR A 75 24.06 5.22 -15.20
C THR A 75 23.10 4.54 -14.24
N ARG A 76 21.93 4.09 -14.74
CA ARG A 76 20.97 3.35 -13.91
C ARG A 76 21.56 2.05 -13.38
N HIS A 77 22.28 1.30 -14.21
CA HIS A 77 22.93 0.05 -13.79
C HIS A 77 23.99 0.29 -12.71
N ASP A 78 24.90 1.23 -12.96
CA ASP A 78 25.99 1.58 -12.05
C ASP A 78 25.42 2.08 -10.70
N LEU A 79 24.36 2.90 -10.74
CA LEU A 79 23.68 3.41 -9.55
C LEU A 79 22.99 2.30 -8.74
N VAL A 80 22.29 1.37 -9.38
CA VAL A 80 21.65 0.24 -8.67
C VAL A 80 22.70 -0.61 -7.95
N LEU A 81 23.84 -0.89 -8.60
CA LEU A 81 24.94 -1.62 -7.99
C LEU A 81 25.57 -0.86 -6.81
N ALA A 82 25.81 0.45 -6.99
CA ALA A 82 26.39 1.30 -5.95
C ALA A 82 25.48 1.39 -4.71
N VAL A 83 24.18 1.58 -4.90
CA VAL A 83 23.19 1.62 -3.79
C VAL A 83 23.15 0.27 -3.08
N HIS A 84 23.10 -0.84 -3.82
CA HIS A 84 23.12 -2.17 -3.20
C HIS A 84 24.39 -2.40 -2.35
N GLN A 85 25.55 -1.98 -2.85
CA GLN A 85 26.81 -2.08 -2.11
C GLN A 85 26.85 -1.17 -0.87
N ALA A 86 26.38 0.07 -0.98
CA ALA A 86 26.31 1.02 0.13
C ALA A 86 25.37 0.54 1.24
N PHE A 87 24.24 -0.04 0.87
CA PHE A 87 23.31 -0.67 1.82
C PHE A 87 23.92 -1.88 2.50
N ALA A 88 24.57 -2.77 1.74
CA ALA A 88 25.26 -3.92 2.32
C ALA A 88 26.36 -3.49 3.31
N ALA A 89 27.15 -2.45 2.98
CA ALA A 89 28.19 -1.91 3.86
C ALA A 89 27.61 -1.29 5.14
N SER A 90 26.42 -0.67 5.04
CA SER A 90 25.73 -0.02 6.16
C SER A 90 24.79 -0.96 6.93
N SER A 91 24.76 -2.25 6.58
CA SER A 91 23.83 -3.25 7.16
C SER A 91 22.34 -2.89 6.98
N ILE A 92 22.01 -2.19 5.90
CA ILE A 92 20.63 -1.84 5.54
C ILE A 92 20.00 -2.98 4.76
N THR A 93 18.82 -3.41 5.20
CA THR A 93 18.09 -4.51 4.56
C THR A 93 17.20 -3.99 3.44
N ILE A 94 17.43 -4.47 2.22
CA ILE A 94 16.50 -4.27 1.10
C ILE A 94 15.24 -5.10 1.37
N ALA A 95 14.09 -4.43 1.33
CA ALA A 95 12.83 -5.08 1.64
C ALA A 95 12.46 -6.13 0.58
N PHE A 96 11.88 -7.22 1.06
CA PHE A 96 11.22 -8.24 0.25
C PHE A 96 9.76 -8.37 0.71
N PRO A 97 8.84 -8.84 -0.15
CA PRO A 97 7.44 -9.02 0.22
C PRO A 97 7.29 -9.87 1.50
N GLN A 98 6.60 -9.35 2.50
CA GLN A 98 6.30 -10.05 3.76
C GLN A 98 4.85 -10.55 3.73
N VAL A 99 4.63 -11.80 4.14
CA VAL A 99 3.29 -12.35 4.32
C VAL A 99 3.18 -12.94 5.72
N THR A 100 2.26 -12.41 6.51
CA THR A 100 1.93 -12.97 7.83
C THR A 100 0.96 -14.13 7.66
N VAL A 101 1.41 -15.33 7.99
CA VAL A 101 0.56 -16.53 8.01
C VAL A 101 -0.04 -16.70 9.39
N TRP A 102 -1.36 -16.60 9.48
CA TRP A 102 -2.10 -16.95 10.70
C TRP A 102 -2.48 -18.44 10.65
N SER A 103 -1.91 -19.26 11.53
CA SER A 103 -2.09 -20.72 11.54
C SER A 103 -3.41 -21.18 12.16
N GLY A 104 -4.30 -20.26 12.53
CA GLY A 104 -5.69 -20.55 12.84
C GLY A 104 -5.92 -21.65 13.87
N GLN A 105 -4.96 -21.91 14.78
CA GLN A 105 -5.16 -22.87 15.87
C GLN A 105 -6.52 -22.55 16.50
N PRO A 106 -7.49 -23.48 16.46
CA PRO A 106 -8.78 -23.23 17.04
C PRO A 106 -8.51 -22.89 18.49
N ARG A 107 -8.79 -21.63 18.88
CA ARG A 107 -8.80 -21.28 20.29
C ARG A 107 -9.76 -22.29 20.92
N PRO A 108 -9.37 -22.99 22.00
CA PRO A 108 -10.31 -23.81 22.73
C PRO A 108 -11.43 -22.89 23.22
N ASP A 109 -12.52 -22.87 22.43
CA ASP A 109 -13.90 -22.73 22.86
C ASP A 109 -14.13 -21.89 24.12
N ARG A 110 -13.79 -20.59 24.10
CA ARG A 110 -14.21 -19.65 25.17
C ARG A 110 -14.04 -18.15 24.89
N LEU A 111 -14.46 -17.65 23.73
CA LEU A 111 -14.63 -16.20 23.53
C LEU A 111 -16.09 -15.73 23.42
N TYR A 112 -17.03 -16.65 23.20
CA TYR A 112 -18.48 -16.38 23.28
C TYR A 112 -19.21 -17.55 23.97
N GLY A 113 -18.74 -17.91 25.17
CA GLY A 113 -19.32 -18.97 26.01
C GLY A 113 -19.59 -18.51 27.44
N GLY A 114 -19.74 -17.20 27.66
CA GLY A 114 -20.33 -16.65 28.87
C GLY A 114 -21.74 -16.17 28.54
N GLU A 115 -22.68 -16.36 29.48
CA GLU A 115 -23.97 -15.68 29.42
C GLU A 115 -23.75 -14.20 29.09
N VAL A 116 -24.57 -13.66 28.19
CA VAL A 116 -24.50 -12.25 27.79
C VAL A 116 -24.90 -11.39 28.99
N SER A 117 -23.95 -11.06 29.86
CA SER A 117 -24.14 -10.03 30.87
C SER A 117 -24.01 -8.68 30.18
N GLU A 118 -25.15 -7.98 30.06
CA GLU A 118 -25.37 -6.60 29.60
C GLU A 118 -24.18 -5.91 28.92
N VAL A 119 -24.37 -5.56 27.64
CA VAL A 119 -23.50 -4.66 26.89
C VAL A 119 -23.49 -3.30 27.59
N ARG A 120 -22.49 -3.06 28.45
CA ARG A 120 -22.22 -1.73 28.99
C ARG A 120 -21.34 -0.99 27.98
N THR A 121 -21.95 -0.10 27.20
CA THR A 121 -21.20 0.81 26.33
C THR A 121 -20.25 1.69 27.18
N PRO A 122 -19.02 1.96 26.73
CA PRO A 122 -18.05 2.77 27.48
C PRO A 122 -18.35 4.28 27.41
N TYR A 123 -19.43 4.68 26.74
CA TYR A 123 -19.84 6.07 26.58
C TYR A 123 -21.16 6.32 27.31
N PRO A 124 -21.14 6.89 28.53
CA PRO A 124 -22.36 7.32 29.19
C PRO A 124 -22.93 8.52 28.44
N GLY A 125 -24.09 8.34 27.79
CA GLY A 125 -24.87 9.45 27.23
C GLY A 125 -25.15 9.41 25.71
N LEU A 126 -24.78 8.35 24.99
CA LEU A 126 -25.06 8.22 23.55
C LEU A 126 -26.14 7.19 23.18
N ASP A 127 -26.97 6.77 24.14
CA ASP A 127 -28.04 5.81 23.86
C ASP A 127 -29.40 6.26 24.43
N VAL A 128 -30.01 7.24 23.78
CA VAL A 128 -31.46 7.51 23.80
C VAL A 128 -31.84 8.38 22.60
N MET A 129 -31.65 7.93 21.35
CA MET A 129 -32.32 8.60 20.20
C MET A 129 -32.48 7.78 18.92
N GLN A 130 -32.07 6.51 18.83
CA GLN A 130 -32.29 5.70 17.61
C GLN A 130 -33.11 4.41 17.79
N ALA A 131 -33.50 4.03 19.01
CA ALA A 131 -34.28 2.81 19.24
C ALA A 131 -35.82 2.96 19.03
N GLU A 132 -36.33 4.15 18.70
CA GLU A 132 -37.79 4.38 18.54
C GLU A 132 -38.29 4.50 17.08
N ARG A 133 -37.45 4.26 16.08
CA ARG A 133 -37.89 4.16 14.68
C ARG A 133 -37.74 2.74 14.14
N GLY A 134 -38.70 1.87 14.50
CA GLY A 134 -38.74 0.55 13.86
C GLY A 134 -39.75 -0.46 14.39
N ARG A 135 -40.62 -0.13 15.35
CA ARG A 135 -41.63 -1.07 15.87
C ARG A 135 -43.05 -0.50 15.87
N ARG A 136 -43.54 -0.05 14.71
CA ARG A 136 -44.96 0.11 14.36
C ARG A 136 -45.02 -0.05 12.83
N SER A 137 -45.78 -0.91 12.19
CA SER A 137 -46.99 -1.63 12.55
C SER A 137 -47.27 -2.67 11.45
N LEU A 138 -47.65 -3.89 11.84
CA LEU A 138 -48.33 -4.85 10.97
C LEU A 138 -49.80 -4.43 10.76
N ALA A 139 -50.34 -4.84 9.60
CA ALA A 139 -51.75 -5.15 9.30
C ALA A 139 -52.71 -4.04 8.85
N TRP A 140 -53.05 -4.06 7.54
CA TRP A 140 -54.39 -3.94 6.90
C TRP A 140 -54.23 -4.49 5.47
N ARG A 141 -55.16 -5.18 4.79
CA ARG A 141 -56.35 -5.96 5.08
C ARG A 141 -56.68 -6.74 3.80
N ARG A 142 -57.45 -7.82 3.94
CA ARG A 142 -58.02 -8.68 2.89
C ARG A 142 -58.78 -7.93 1.78
N GLY A 143 -58.74 -8.53 0.59
CA GLY A 143 -59.74 -8.40 -0.49
C GLY A 143 -59.07 -8.67 -1.84
N GLY A 144 -58.88 -9.90 -2.31
CA GLY A 144 -59.94 -10.87 -2.57
C GLY A 144 -60.46 -10.70 -3.99
N ARG A 145 -59.87 -11.41 -4.97
CA ARG A 145 -60.59 -11.98 -6.13
C ARG A 145 -59.84 -13.22 -6.63
N ARG A 146 -60.64 -14.25 -6.89
CA ARG A 146 -60.27 -15.63 -7.22
C ARG A 146 -60.13 -15.82 -8.73
N ARG A 147 -59.40 -16.91 -9.06
CA ARG A 147 -59.55 -17.84 -10.21
C ARG A 147 -59.18 -17.28 -11.58
N SER A 148 -58.56 -18.04 -12.49
CA SER A 148 -58.53 -19.51 -12.64
C SER A 148 -57.30 -19.97 -13.43
N GLU A 149 -56.84 -21.18 -13.11
CA GLU A 149 -56.11 -22.09 -14.01
C GLU A 149 -56.74 -22.19 -15.41
N ALA A 150 -55.88 -22.23 -16.43
CA ALA A 150 -55.90 -23.25 -17.48
C ALA A 150 -54.53 -23.23 -18.20
N GLU A 151 -53.97 -24.42 -18.39
CA GLU A 151 -52.69 -24.70 -19.04
C GLU A 151 -52.91 -24.90 -20.58
N PRO A 152 -51.97 -25.49 -21.36
CA PRO A 152 -51.20 -24.88 -22.44
C PRO A 152 -51.71 -25.20 -23.87
N THR A 153 -51.29 -24.45 -24.90
CA THR A 153 -51.31 -24.96 -26.29
C THR A 153 -50.21 -24.32 -27.14
N ASP A 154 -49.66 -25.22 -27.94
CA ASP A 154 -48.61 -25.22 -28.96
C ASP A 154 -48.85 -24.35 -30.20
N ASP A 155 -47.78 -24.18 -30.98
CA ASP A 155 -47.68 -23.84 -32.41
C ASP A 155 -48.30 -22.53 -32.97
N GLN A 156 -47.44 -21.62 -33.42
CA GLN A 156 -47.10 -21.40 -34.85
C GLN A 156 -45.81 -20.60 -35.01
#